data_AF-A0A849QN57-F1
#
_entry.id   AF-A0A849QN57-F1
#
_cell.length_a   1.000
_cell.length_b   1.000
_cell.length_c   1.000
_cell.angle_alpha   90.00
_cell.angle_beta   90.00
_cell.angle_gamma   90.00
#
_symmetry.space_group_name_H-M   'P 1'
#
loop_
_entity.id
_entity.type
_entity.pdbx_description
1 polymer ?
#
loop_
_entity_poly.entity_id
_entity_poly.type
_entity_poly.pdbx_seq_one_letter_code
_entity_poly.pdbx_strand_id
1 'polypeptide(L)'
;MMISKAINGAVALLFLAVVALAVVTTTWITVDELPQNLADQSNIEAIGVQIFTQFVIPFEVLSLVLLGALIGAVYIAKSEVDK
;
A
#
# COMPACT_ATOMS: atom_id res chain seq x y z
N MET A 1 23.15 -5.44 21.89
CA MET A 1 22.54 -4.28 21.18
C MET A 1 22.80 -4.29 19.67
N MET A 2 23.97 -4.68 19.18
CA MET A 2 24.26 -4.73 17.72
C MET A 2 23.55 -5.89 17.00
N ILE A 3 23.30 -7.00 17.70
CA ILE A 3 22.68 -8.21 17.12
C ILE A 3 21.22 -7.97 16.69
N SER A 4 20.42 -7.26 17.49
CA SER A 4 19.03 -6.95 17.16
C SER A 4 18.93 -5.92 16.02
N LYS A 5 19.87 -4.97 15.96
CA LYS A 5 19.98 -4.04 14.83
C LYS A 5 20.30 -4.77 13.52
N ALA A 6 21.18 -5.77 13.57
CA ALA A 6 21.52 -6.60 12.40
C ALA A 6 20.34 -7.46 11.95
N ILE A 7 19.61 -8.08 12.89
CA ILE A 7 18.41 -8.88 12.60
C ILE A 7 17.31 -8.01 11.98
N ASN A 8 17.03 -6.84 12.56
CA ASN A 8 16.02 -5.92 12.02
C ASN A 8 16.41 -5.43 10.62
N GLY A 9 17.70 -5.17 10.37
CA GLY A 9 18.20 -4.83 9.04
C GLY A 9 18.02 -5.96 8.03
N ALA A 10 18.28 -7.20 8.42
CA ALA A 10 18.08 -8.37 7.57
C ALA A 10 16.59 -8.59 7.24
N VAL A 11 15.70 -8.43 8.22
CA VAL A 11 14.24 -8.52 8.02
C VAL A 11 13.75 -7.42 7.07
N ALA A 12 14.22 -6.18 7.24
CA ALA A 12 13.87 -5.08 6.35
C ALA A 12 14.33 -5.32 4.91
N LEU A 13 15.57 -5.81 4.73
CA LEU A 13 16.09 -6.15 3.40
C LEU A 13 15.30 -7.30 2.75
N LEU A 14 14.93 -8.31 3.52
CA LEU A 14 14.15 -9.44 3.01
C LEU A 14 12.75 -8.99 2.59
N PHE A 15 12.09 -8.15 3.38
CA PHE A 15 10.82 -7.54 3.02
C PHE A 15 10.93 -6.72 1.72
N LEU A 16 11.97 -5.89 1.60
CA LEU A 16 12.21 -5.06 0.42
C LEU A 16 12.47 -5.93 -0.83
N ALA A 17 13.20 -7.03 -0.68
CA ALA A 17 13.43 -7.99 -1.76
C ALA A 17 12.14 -8.67 -2.23
N VAL A 18 11.25 -9.05 -1.30
CA VAL A 18 9.93 -9.63 -1.64
C VAL A 18 9.06 -8.61 -2.38
N VAL A 19 9.01 -7.37 -1.91
CA VAL A 19 8.26 -6.28 -2.59
C VAL A 19 8.84 -6.03 -3.99
N ALA A 20 10.16 -5.94 -4.12
CA ALA A 20 10.81 -5.74 -5.41
C ALA A 20 10.52 -6.91 -6.37
N LEU A 21 10.57 -8.15 -5.89
CA LEU A 21 10.21 -9.32 -6.69
C LEU A 21 8.75 -9.23 -7.16
N ALA A 22 7.81 -8.95 -6.25
CA ALA A 22 6.40 -8.80 -6.59
C ALA A 22 6.17 -7.74 -7.68
N VAL A 23 6.83 -6.58 -7.56
CA VAL A 23 6.74 -5.49 -8.57
C VAL A 23 7.28 -5.94 -9.92
N VAL A 24 8.42 -6.62 -9.97
CA VAL A 24 9.06 -7.04 -11.23
C VAL A 24 8.32 -8.21 -11.88
N THR A 25 7.73 -9.11 -11.10
CA THR A 25 6.97 -10.26 -11.63
C THR A 25 5.53 -9.91 -11.99
N THR A 26 5.04 -8.74 -11.58
CA THR A 26 3.70 -8.28 -11.95
C THR A 26 3.70 -7.86 -13.42
N THR A 27 2.80 -8.44 -14.21
CA THR A 27 2.51 -7.98 -15.57
C THR A 27 1.75 -6.67 -15.50
N TRP A 28 2.46 -5.56 -15.74
CA TRP A 28 1.87 -4.23 -15.81
C TRP A 28 1.18 -4.03 -17.15
N ILE A 29 -0.04 -3.49 -17.13
CA ILE A 29 -0.75 -3.07 -18.34
C ILE A 29 0.03 -1.89 -18.95
N THR A 30 0.38 -2.01 -20.23
CA THR A 30 1.08 -0.95 -20.96
C THR A 30 0.09 0.12 -21.44
N VAL A 31 0.56 1.36 -21.61
CA VAL A 31 -0.30 2.49 -22.00
C VAL A 31 -1.01 2.24 -23.33
N ASP A 32 -0.40 1.44 -24.21
CA ASP A 32 -0.95 1.07 -25.53
C ASP A 32 -2.14 0.11 -25.44
N GLU A 33 -2.34 -0.56 -24.31
CA GLU A 33 -3.45 -1.49 -24.05
C GLU A 33 -4.63 -0.81 -23.35
N LEU A 34 -4.52 0.48 -23.01
CA LEU A 34 -5.62 1.25 -22.44
C LEU A 34 -6.65 1.61 -23.51
N PRO A 35 -7.95 1.56 -23.20
CA PRO A 35 -8.98 2.04 -24.11
C PRO A 35 -8.69 3.50 -24.49
N GLN A 36 -8.39 3.77 -25.76
CA GLN A 36 -8.09 5.11 -26.29
C GLN A 36 -9.33 6.02 -26.38
N ASN A 37 -10.38 5.75 -25.60
CA ASN A 37 -11.55 6.58 -25.58
C ASN A 37 -11.24 7.89 -24.85
N LEU A 38 -10.77 8.88 -25.61
CA LEU A 38 -10.45 10.23 -25.15
C LEU A 38 -11.65 10.99 -24.56
N ALA A 39 -12.88 10.46 -24.70
CA ALA A 39 -14.09 11.05 -24.13
C ALA A 39 -14.33 10.67 -22.65
N ASP A 40 -13.75 9.56 -22.17
CA ASP A 40 -13.90 9.08 -20.78
C ASP A 40 -12.57 9.20 -20.02
N GLN A 41 -12.05 10.42 -19.92
CA GLN A 41 -10.80 10.69 -19.19
C GLN A 41 -10.91 10.49 -17.66
N SER A 42 -12.12 10.25 -17.13
CA SER A 42 -12.34 10.03 -15.70
C SER A 42 -12.34 8.54 -15.37
N ASN A 43 -11.14 7.99 -15.15
CA ASN A 43 -10.96 6.62 -14.66
C ASN A 43 -11.34 6.45 -13.16
N ILE A 44 -11.80 7.50 -12.49
CA ILE A 44 -12.14 7.45 -11.05
C ILE A 44 -13.33 6.52 -10.80
N GLU A 45 -14.35 6.57 -11.65
CA GLU A 45 -15.53 5.71 -11.51
C GLU A 45 -15.17 4.23 -11.71
N ALA A 46 -14.43 3.91 -12.77
CA ALA A 46 -13.99 2.55 -13.05
C ALA A 46 -13.07 1.99 -11.95
N ILE A 47 -12.14 2.79 -11.43
CA ILE A 47 -11.32 2.43 -10.27
C ILE A 47 -12.20 2.20 -9.04
N GLY A 48 -13.16 3.10 -8.77
CA GLY A 48 -14.10 2.97 -7.66
C GLY A 48 -14.88 1.65 -7.73
N VAL A 49 -15.45 1.32 -8.89
CA VAL A 49 -16.14 0.05 -9.12
C VAL A 49 -15.22 -1.13 -8.83
N GLN A 50 -13.98 -1.12 -9.33
CA GLN A 50 -13.08 -2.26 -9.11
C GLN A 50 -12.57 -2.41 -7.69
N ILE A 51 -12.32 -1.30 -6.98
CA ILE A 51 -11.94 -1.34 -5.57
C ILE A 51 -13.06 -1.97 -4.73
N PHE A 52 -14.32 -1.60 -4.98
CA PHE A 52 -15.46 -2.08 -4.19
C PHE A 52 -16.08 -3.40 -4.66
N THR A 53 -15.61 -3.97 -5.77
CA THR A 53 -16.12 -5.26 -6.29
C THR A 53 -15.01 -6.30 -6.36
N GLN A 54 -14.10 -6.17 -7.34
CA GLN A 54 -13.04 -7.15 -7.59
C GLN A 54 -11.95 -7.15 -6.51
N PHE A 55 -11.62 -5.98 -5.94
CA PHE A 55 -10.53 -5.80 -4.98
C PHE A 55 -11.02 -5.51 -3.56
N VAL A 56 -12.21 -5.99 -3.19
CA VAL A 56 -12.81 -5.75 -1.87
C VAL A 56 -11.92 -6.25 -0.72
N ILE A 57 -11.38 -7.47 -0.81
CA ILE A 57 -10.53 -8.06 0.23
C ILE A 57 -9.19 -7.29 0.39
N PRO A 58 -8.45 -6.97 -0.70
CA PRO A 58 -7.30 -6.07 -0.60
C PRO A 58 -7.62 -4.69 0.00
N PHE A 59 -8.77 -4.09 -0.36
CA PHE A 59 -9.20 -2.81 0.18
C PHE A 59 -9.45 -2.87 1.69
N GLU A 60 -10.06 -3.94 2.19
CA GLU A 60 -10.27 -4.16 3.62
C GLU A 60 -8.94 -4.24 4.38
N VAL A 61 -7.97 -5.01 3.89
CA VAL A 61 -6.64 -5.08 4.50
C VAL A 61 -5.98 -3.70 4.54
N LEU A 62 -6.05 -2.94 3.43
CA LEU A 62 -5.53 -1.58 3.38
C LEU A 62 -6.23 -0.67 4.39
N SER A 63 -7.55 -0.77 4.55
CA SER A 63 -8.31 0.03 5.52
C SER A 63 -7.88 -0.23 6.97
N LEU A 64 -7.56 -1.48 7.33
CA LEU A 64 -7.05 -1.83 8.66
C LEU A 64 -5.64 -1.29 8.89
N VAL A 65 -4.79 -1.32 7.85
CA VAL A 65 -3.45 -0.71 7.91
C VAL A 65 -3.55 0.79 8.14
N LEU A 66 -4.43 1.48 7.39
CA LEU A 66 -4.68 2.91 7.55
C LEU A 66 -5.26 3.25 8.93
N LEU A 67 -6.16 2.41 9.45
CA LEU A 67 -6.69 2.55 10.81
C LEU A 67 -5.57 2.40 11.86
N GLY A 68 -4.71 1.40 11.74
CA GLY A 68 -3.56 1.22 12.62
C GLY A 68 -2.59 2.40 12.57
N ALA A 69 -2.35 2.95 11.38
CA ALA A 69 -1.53 4.15 11.20
C ALA A 69 -2.14 5.38 11.89
N LEU A 70 -3.46 5.59 11.75
CA LEU A 70 -4.19 6.66 12.43
C LEU A 70 -4.09 6.53 13.96
N ILE A 71 -4.31 5.32 14.49
CA ILE A 71 -4.18 5.04 15.93
C ILE A 71 -2.76 5.36 16.40
N GLY A 72 -1.73 4.94 15.65
CA GLY A 72 -0.34 5.24 15.95
C GLY A 72 -0.04 6.74 15.97
N ALA A 73 -0.56 7.49 15.00
CA ALA A 73 -0.41 8.94 14.94
C ALA A 73 -1.07 9.64 16.14
N VAL A 74 -2.30 9.26 16.50
CA VAL A 74 -3.02 9.80 17.66
C VAL A 74 -2.28 9.48 18.97
N TYR A 75 -1.75 8.27 19.11
CA TYR A 75 -0.98 7.87 20.29
C TYR A 75 0.28 8.74 20.47
N ILE A 76 1.01 8.99 19.38
CA ILE A 76 2.19 9.87 19.39
C ILE A 76 1.79 11.29 19.79
N ALA A 77 0.75 11.85 19.17
CA ALA A 77 0.26 13.20 19.46
C ALA A 77 -0.18 13.36 20.92
N LYS A 78 -0.89 12.37 21.48
CA LYS A 78 -1.28 12.37 22.89
C LYS A 78 -0.07 12.36 23.83
N SER A 79 0.96 11.57 23.51
CA SER A 79 2.18 11.47 24.35
C SER A 79 3.00 12.76 24.40
N GLU A 80 2.79 13.68 23.47
CA GLU A 80 3.43 14.99 23.44
C GLU A 80 2.67 16.03 24.29
N VAL A 81 1.35 15.89 24.43
CA VAL A 81 0.51 16.75 25.29
C VAL A 81 0.66 16.41 26.78
N ASP A 82 0.91 15.14 27.10
CA ASP A 82 1.10 14.67 28.48
C ASP A 82 2.52 14.94 29.04
N LYS A 83 3.43 15.54 28.26
CA LYS A 83 4.76 16.00 28.68
C LYS A 83 4.79 17.50 28.92
#